data_AF-A0A941KBE7-F1
#
_entry.id   AF-A0A941KBE7-F1
#
_cell.length_a   1.000
_cell.length_b   1.000
_cell.length_c   1.000
_cell.angle_alpha   90.00
_cell.angle_beta   90.00
_cell.angle_gamma   90.00
#
_symmetry.space_group_name_H-M   'P 1'
#
loop_
_entity.id
_entity.type
_entity.pdbx_description
1 polymer ?
#
loop_
_entity_poly.entity_id
_entity_poly.type
_entity_poly.pdbx_seq_one_letter_code
_entity_poly.pdbx_strand_id
1 'polypeptide(L)'
;MTMRNAPALMALTLAARCLLLPGPGWAQAAPAVSVQPLPAAEADSGALPDAGGTIDQSGPGQFSTGQFSMDQSVTGQSVAGVPVPGMSLLAPPLSLRPKDRPEALAVAEPLTRPALPPAGDAASPLAGEGAATAPSVSPDAESRMIARATIGMLSTTDGARSDVIQTAVQSALASTVPVATSSPSSGTLDRFLPGASPDAPSENVGESLRPRARPAGLTPVAWYDKPAQPCEAAAGFPDPDVRRNAATFQAEGDLCLSRQGFSEHGRDWQLTVVRNLSTRRGPVWAVLHDNENAAFDAALYAVHRYGGALVAVEAGENRVFMGQDPNRNFSLTASSAATCRDISQKPTPGFTTAITDFFSQHYPVLTLHNNDDGYSGAGGAGTISARRSSASMTGMMTPTPRGTLSDEDNAILLAGEAPFEQNSRARKATAAFHAAGINVIYEHVRPERNDCSFSFFTTMNGLGDYYNIEAQHGALAEQRQMVDVLMRQLGIAPLW
;
A
#
# COMPACT_ATOMS: atom_id res chain seq x y z
N MET A 1 -29.85 25.42 -39.06
CA MET A 1 -29.03 26.63 -39.26
C MET A 1 -28.04 26.72 -38.11
N THR A 2 -26.77 26.70 -38.49
CA THR A 2 -25.57 26.59 -37.66
C THR A 2 -25.29 27.85 -36.86
N MET A 3 -24.90 27.71 -35.60
CA MET A 3 -24.00 28.68 -34.96
C MET A 3 -22.76 27.96 -34.44
N ARG A 4 -21.65 28.28 -35.12
CA ARG A 4 -20.27 28.05 -34.71
C ARG A 4 -19.77 29.31 -33.98
N ASN A 5 -18.70 29.11 -33.21
CA ASN A 5 -17.67 30.07 -32.79
C ASN A 5 -17.87 30.80 -31.45
N ALA A 6 -17.09 30.36 -30.47
CA ALA A 6 -16.39 31.22 -29.52
C ALA A 6 -14.91 30.82 -29.53
N PRO A 7 -13.98 31.79 -29.65
CA PRO A 7 -12.84 31.79 -28.74
C PRO A 7 -12.59 33.20 -28.15
N ALA A 8 -11.72 33.24 -27.15
CA ALA A 8 -11.09 34.40 -26.49
C ALA A 8 -11.78 34.93 -25.22
N LEU A 9 -11.29 34.44 -24.06
CA LEU A 9 -11.13 35.29 -22.88
C LEU A 9 -9.99 34.72 -22.01
N MET A 10 -8.77 35.17 -22.27
CA MET A 10 -7.62 35.04 -21.37
C MET A 10 -6.77 36.30 -21.54
N ALA A 11 -6.80 37.19 -20.55
CA ALA A 11 -5.78 38.19 -20.21
C ALA A 11 -6.43 39.38 -19.48
N LEU A 12 -6.61 39.31 -18.15
CA LEU A 12 -6.69 40.50 -17.28
C LEU A 12 -6.71 40.11 -15.80
N THR A 13 -5.54 39.78 -15.23
CA THR A 13 -5.29 39.84 -13.78
C THR A 13 -3.79 39.79 -13.49
N LEU A 14 -3.08 40.89 -13.77
CA LEU A 14 -1.76 41.15 -13.17
C LEU A 14 -1.45 42.66 -13.22
N ALA A 15 -2.20 43.44 -12.44
CA ALA A 15 -1.90 44.83 -12.16
C ALA A 15 -2.60 45.29 -10.87
N ALA A 16 -2.22 44.70 -9.73
CA ALA A 16 -2.61 45.22 -8.42
C ALA A 16 -1.66 44.72 -7.32
N ARG A 17 -0.41 45.18 -7.33
CA ARG A 17 0.49 45.22 -6.17
C ARG A 17 1.76 45.99 -6.55
N CYS A 18 1.72 47.31 -6.41
CA CYS A 18 2.89 48.19 -6.28
C CYS A 18 2.42 49.62 -6.04
N LEU A 19 1.85 49.89 -4.87
CA LEU A 19 1.78 51.24 -4.30
C LEU A 19 2.03 51.10 -2.80
N LEU A 20 2.82 52.04 -2.27
CA LEU A 20 3.35 52.14 -0.91
C LEU A 20 4.72 51.49 -0.73
N LEU A 21 5.79 52.23 -1.07
CA LEU A 21 6.88 52.62 -0.15
C LEU A 21 7.71 53.74 -0.81
N PRO A 22 8.25 54.72 -0.04
CA PRO A 22 8.97 55.88 -0.56
C PRO A 22 10.46 55.58 -0.83
N GLY A 23 11.03 56.22 -1.86
CA GLY A 23 12.48 56.23 -2.15
C GLY A 23 13.30 57.08 -1.14
N PRO A 24 14.64 57.11 -1.25
CA PRO A 24 15.26 57.76 -2.41
C PRO A 24 16.54 57.11 -2.98
N GLY A 25 16.75 57.35 -4.29
CA GLY A 25 18.07 57.55 -4.92
C GLY A 25 18.84 56.30 -5.34
N TRP A 26 19.16 56.21 -6.63
CA TRP A 26 20.51 56.19 -7.22
C TRP A 26 20.43 55.62 -8.65
N ALA A 27 21.30 56.13 -9.51
CA ALA A 27 21.15 56.23 -10.95
C ALA A 27 21.52 54.97 -11.76
N GLN A 28 20.87 54.87 -12.93
CA GLN A 28 21.38 54.42 -14.24
C GLN A 28 22.27 53.16 -14.33
N ALA A 29 21.74 52.12 -14.98
CA ALA A 29 22.23 51.59 -16.26
C ALA A 29 21.40 50.35 -16.67
N ALA A 30 20.79 50.39 -17.86
CA ALA A 30 20.12 49.24 -18.46
C ALA A 30 21.02 48.61 -19.53
N PRO A 31 21.17 47.28 -19.60
CA PRO A 31 21.63 46.62 -20.80
C PRO A 31 20.47 46.06 -21.63
N ALA A 32 20.61 46.20 -22.94
CA ALA A 32 19.69 45.75 -23.98
C ALA A 32 19.57 44.22 -24.04
N VAL A 33 18.35 43.73 -24.21
CA VAL A 33 18.05 42.33 -24.53
C VAL A 33 18.10 42.15 -26.04
N SER A 34 19.05 41.34 -26.51
CA SER A 34 19.17 40.90 -27.91
C SER A 34 18.40 39.59 -28.08
N VAL A 35 17.42 39.58 -28.99
CA VAL A 35 16.67 38.38 -29.41
C VAL A 35 17.45 37.71 -30.54
N GLN A 36 17.87 36.45 -30.35
CA GLN A 36 18.39 35.62 -31.44
C GLN A 36 17.28 34.75 -32.05
N PRO A 37 17.18 34.62 -33.38
CA PRO A 37 16.26 33.70 -34.03
C PRO A 37 16.83 32.27 -34.13
N LEU A 38 15.92 31.29 -34.03
CA LEU A 38 16.16 29.85 -34.24
C LEU A 38 16.58 29.57 -35.70
N PRO A 39 17.55 28.66 -35.95
CA PRO A 39 17.82 28.20 -37.30
C PRO A 39 16.91 27.03 -37.70
N ALA A 40 16.61 27.01 -39.00
CA ALA A 40 15.75 26.09 -39.72
C ALA A 40 16.40 24.70 -39.92
N ALA A 41 15.53 23.71 -40.14
CA ALA A 41 15.89 22.35 -40.52
C ALA A 41 16.33 22.28 -42.00
N GLU A 42 17.49 21.67 -42.25
CA GLU A 42 17.90 21.21 -43.58
C GLU A 42 17.84 19.68 -43.63
N ALA A 43 17.19 19.19 -44.68
CA ALA A 43 17.33 17.84 -45.18
C ALA A 43 18.42 17.86 -46.24
N ASP A 44 19.37 16.93 -46.21
CA ASP A 44 19.99 16.49 -47.45
C ASP A 44 20.52 15.04 -47.38
N SER A 45 20.67 14.54 -48.58
CA SER A 45 20.81 13.22 -49.13
C SER A 45 22.24 12.68 -49.16
N GLY A 46 22.35 11.36 -49.30
CA GLY A 46 23.24 10.78 -50.31
C GLY A 46 24.63 10.26 -49.90
N ALA A 47 24.81 8.99 -50.25
CA ALA A 47 26.02 8.37 -50.82
C ALA A 47 27.02 7.60 -49.93
N LEU A 48 27.22 6.35 -50.38
CA LEU A 48 28.26 5.35 -50.05
C LEU A 48 29.68 5.86 -50.32
N PRO A 49 30.71 5.14 -49.81
CA PRO A 49 31.39 4.21 -50.73
C PRO A 49 31.86 2.87 -50.13
N ASP A 50 32.14 1.97 -51.07
CA ASP A 50 32.77 0.65 -51.03
C ASP A 50 34.17 0.58 -50.38
N ALA A 51 34.49 -0.61 -49.82
CA ALA A 51 35.71 -1.42 -49.96
C ALA A 51 35.69 -2.49 -48.84
N GLY A 52 36.03 -3.77 -48.99
CA GLY A 52 36.71 -4.54 -50.03
C GLY A 52 37.59 -5.62 -49.36
N GLY A 53 37.34 -6.90 -49.70
CA GLY A 53 38.26 -8.06 -49.55
C GLY A 53 38.38 -8.73 -48.16
N THR A 54 38.65 -10.02 -47.99
CA THR A 54 38.72 -11.22 -48.86
C THR A 54 39.00 -12.43 -47.95
N ILE A 55 38.18 -13.48 -48.06
CA ILE A 55 38.53 -14.92 -48.17
C ILE A 55 39.58 -15.52 -47.20
N ASP A 56 39.17 -16.52 -46.41
CA ASP A 56 39.84 -17.83 -46.44
C ASP A 56 38.85 -18.98 -46.21
N GLN A 57 39.01 -20.05 -46.99
CA GLN A 57 38.20 -21.26 -47.04
C GLN A 57 39.02 -22.43 -46.47
N SER A 58 38.43 -23.20 -45.56
CA SER A 58 38.75 -24.64 -45.44
C SER A 58 37.59 -25.39 -44.79
N GLY A 59 36.82 -26.14 -45.60
CA GLY A 59 35.92 -27.21 -45.11
C GLY A 59 36.68 -28.53 -44.92
N PRO A 60 36.00 -29.71 -44.89
CA PRO A 60 34.56 -29.97 -44.79
C PRO A 60 34.17 -31.01 -43.71
N GLY A 61 32.87 -31.10 -43.41
CA GLY A 61 32.29 -32.10 -42.50
C GLY A 61 30.77 -32.22 -42.58
N GLN A 62 30.30 -32.77 -43.72
CA GLN A 62 29.14 -33.65 -43.96
C GLN A 62 27.90 -33.70 -43.01
N PHE A 63 26.72 -33.52 -43.64
CA PHE A 63 25.37 -34.17 -43.46
C PHE A 63 24.69 -34.13 -42.06
N SER A 64 23.37 -33.93 -41.87
CA SER A 64 22.18 -34.10 -42.72
C SER A 64 20.92 -33.39 -42.15
N THR A 65 20.20 -32.70 -43.03
CA THR A 65 18.73 -32.60 -43.25
C THR A 65 17.70 -32.49 -42.12
N GLY A 66 16.82 -31.48 -42.25
CA GLY A 66 15.43 -31.53 -41.77
C GLY A 66 14.65 -30.21 -41.85
N GLN A 67 14.38 -29.67 -43.05
CA GLN A 67 13.36 -28.62 -43.25
C GLN A 67 12.48 -28.95 -44.46
N PHE A 68 11.18 -29.04 -44.22
CA PHE A 68 10.15 -29.12 -45.25
C PHE A 68 9.58 -27.72 -45.49
N SER A 69 9.59 -27.35 -46.77
CA SER A 69 9.00 -26.15 -47.36
C SER A 69 7.54 -26.40 -47.73
N MET A 70 6.71 -25.36 -47.71
CA MET A 70 5.51 -25.31 -48.56
C MET A 70 5.39 -23.95 -49.25
N ASP A 71 5.37 -24.06 -50.58
CA ASP A 71 5.20 -23.02 -51.58
C ASP A 71 3.83 -22.31 -51.50
N GLN A 72 3.84 -21.06 -51.93
CA GLN A 72 2.67 -20.36 -52.44
C GLN A 72 2.80 -20.18 -53.96
N SER A 73 1.77 -20.57 -54.72
CA SER A 73 1.36 -19.80 -55.90
C SER A 73 -0.05 -20.19 -56.41
N VAL A 74 -0.95 -19.20 -56.37
CA VAL A 74 -1.85 -18.67 -57.42
C VAL A 74 -2.72 -19.63 -58.26
N THR A 75 -4.06 -19.47 -58.20
CA THR A 75 -4.97 -18.98 -59.28
C THR A 75 -6.44 -19.17 -58.87
N GLY A 76 -7.29 -18.19 -59.21
CA GLY A 76 -8.67 -18.06 -58.70
C GLY A 76 -9.77 -18.63 -59.60
N GLN A 77 -11.01 -18.51 -59.12
CA GLN A 77 -12.24 -18.39 -59.92
C GLN A 77 -13.43 -17.99 -59.02
N SER A 78 -14.27 -17.09 -59.52
CA SER A 78 -15.51 -16.61 -58.90
C SER A 78 -16.69 -17.53 -59.21
N VAL A 79 -17.62 -17.76 -58.26
CA VAL A 79 -19.06 -17.93 -58.56
C VAL A 79 -19.91 -17.39 -57.39
N ALA A 80 -21.00 -16.74 -57.79
CA ALA A 80 -22.16 -16.14 -57.13
C ALA A 80 -22.61 -16.57 -55.71
N GLY A 81 -22.94 -15.57 -54.90
CA GLY A 81 -24.32 -15.27 -54.44
C GLY A 81 -24.91 -16.10 -53.28
N VAL A 82 -25.31 -15.39 -52.20
CA VAL A 82 -26.52 -15.57 -51.34
C VAL A 82 -26.40 -14.61 -50.11
N PRO A 83 -27.49 -14.02 -49.59
CA PRO A 83 -27.46 -12.78 -48.83
C PRO A 83 -27.27 -12.95 -47.31
N VAL A 84 -26.66 -11.94 -46.70
CA VAL A 84 -26.50 -11.80 -45.24
C VAL A 84 -27.72 -11.06 -44.66
N PRO A 85 -28.39 -11.59 -43.63
CA PRO A 85 -29.30 -10.79 -42.82
C PRO A 85 -28.63 -10.36 -41.50
N GLY A 86 -28.83 -9.09 -41.14
CA GLY A 86 -29.08 -8.69 -39.76
C GLY A 86 -27.87 -8.38 -38.88
N MET A 87 -27.43 -7.13 -38.90
CA MET A 87 -26.79 -6.51 -37.75
C MET A 87 -27.76 -6.50 -36.56
N SER A 88 -27.38 -7.14 -35.45
CA SER A 88 -28.06 -6.99 -34.16
C SER A 88 -27.16 -6.17 -33.24
N LEU A 89 -27.60 -4.95 -32.94
CA LEU A 89 -27.00 -4.04 -31.95
C LEU A 89 -27.33 -4.56 -30.55
N LEU A 90 -26.32 -5.07 -29.84
CA LEU A 90 -26.45 -5.37 -28.41
C LEU A 90 -26.35 -4.06 -27.62
N ALA A 91 -27.47 -3.66 -27.03
CA ALA A 91 -27.58 -2.64 -26.00
C ALA A 91 -26.98 -3.13 -24.67
N PRO A 92 -26.49 -2.21 -23.80
CA PRO A 92 -25.87 -2.57 -22.52
C PRO A 92 -26.90 -3.02 -21.48
N PRO A 93 -26.52 -3.89 -20.51
CA PRO A 93 -27.45 -4.39 -19.51
C PRO A 93 -27.85 -3.31 -18.50
N LEU A 94 -29.17 -3.18 -18.33
CA LEU A 94 -29.85 -2.36 -17.34
C LEU A 94 -29.72 -2.97 -15.93
N SER A 95 -29.44 -2.09 -14.99
CA SER A 95 -29.46 -2.27 -13.54
C SER A 95 -30.81 -2.81 -13.04
N LEU A 96 -30.78 -3.95 -12.35
CA LEU A 96 -31.92 -4.50 -11.62
C LEU A 96 -32.04 -3.82 -10.24
N ARG A 97 -33.16 -3.14 -10.02
CA ARG A 97 -33.63 -2.70 -8.69
C ARG A 97 -34.43 -3.83 -8.03
N PRO A 98 -34.26 -4.10 -6.73
CA PRO A 98 -35.15 -5.02 -6.02
C PRO A 98 -36.49 -4.35 -5.69
N LYS A 99 -37.56 -4.78 -6.36
CA LYS A 99 -38.93 -4.78 -5.84
C LYS A 99 -39.32 -6.23 -5.76
N ASP A 100 -39.52 -6.73 -4.54
CA ASP A 100 -40.52 -7.74 -4.15
C ASP A 100 -40.20 -8.17 -2.71
N ARG A 101 -41.04 -7.73 -1.78
CA ARG A 101 -41.04 -8.10 -0.37
C ARG A 101 -42.43 -8.66 -0.09
N PRO A 102 -42.60 -9.94 0.28
CA PRO A 102 -43.86 -10.40 0.83
C PRO A 102 -43.92 -10.08 2.34
N GLU A 103 -45.04 -9.52 2.75
CA GLU A 103 -45.49 -9.45 4.15
C GLU A 103 -45.88 -10.86 4.63
N ALA A 104 -45.28 -11.32 5.73
CA ALA A 104 -45.90 -12.23 6.70
C ALA A 104 -45.03 -12.27 7.98
N LEU A 105 -45.41 -11.48 8.97
CA LEU A 105 -44.92 -11.61 10.34
C LEU A 105 -45.79 -12.63 11.07
N ALA A 106 -45.22 -13.80 11.39
CA ALA A 106 -45.75 -14.69 12.41
C ALA A 106 -45.13 -14.30 13.76
N VAL A 107 -45.99 -14.04 14.74
CA VAL A 107 -45.67 -13.74 16.13
C VAL A 107 -45.11 -15.01 16.78
N ALA A 108 -43.89 -14.93 17.34
CA ALA A 108 -43.33 -15.97 18.21
C ALA A 108 -43.55 -15.59 19.68
N GLU A 109 -44.16 -16.50 20.43
CA GLU A 109 -44.37 -16.41 21.88
C GLU A 109 -43.05 -16.41 22.66
N PRO A 110 -42.99 -15.76 23.84
CA PRO A 110 -41.79 -15.74 24.66
C PRO A 110 -41.61 -17.05 25.44
N LEU A 111 -40.44 -17.68 25.26
CA LEU A 111 -39.97 -18.81 26.06
C LEU A 111 -39.74 -18.41 27.52
N THR A 112 -40.44 -19.10 28.42
CA THR A 112 -40.27 -19.10 29.87
C THR A 112 -38.88 -19.60 30.29
N ARG A 113 -38.18 -18.83 31.14
CA ARG A 113 -36.96 -19.24 31.84
C ARG A 113 -37.26 -20.28 32.94
N PRO A 114 -36.40 -21.31 33.14
CA PRO A 114 -36.48 -22.17 34.32
C PRO A 114 -35.94 -21.47 35.58
N ALA A 115 -36.59 -21.76 36.70
CA ALA A 115 -36.26 -21.25 38.03
C ALA A 115 -35.00 -21.88 38.65
N LEU A 116 -34.20 -21.07 39.34
CA LEU A 116 -33.20 -21.52 40.32
C LEU A 116 -33.83 -21.62 41.73
N PRO A 117 -33.34 -22.53 42.60
CA PRO A 117 -33.88 -22.72 43.93
C PRO A 117 -33.41 -21.63 44.92
N PRO A 118 -34.16 -21.37 46.01
CA PRO A 118 -33.84 -20.32 46.95
C PRO A 118 -32.84 -20.78 48.02
N ALA A 119 -31.84 -19.93 48.28
CA ALA A 119 -31.09 -19.90 49.54
C ALA A 119 -31.85 -19.03 50.54
N GLY A 120 -32.02 -19.51 51.77
CA GLY A 120 -32.52 -18.73 52.90
C GLY A 120 -31.50 -17.69 53.35
N ASP A 121 -31.96 -16.56 53.88
CA ASP A 121 -32.16 -16.42 55.31
C ASP A 121 -32.78 -15.07 55.69
N ALA A 122 -33.44 -15.14 56.85
CA ALA A 122 -34.06 -14.16 57.73
C ALA A 122 -33.77 -12.65 57.62
N ALA A 123 -34.85 -11.92 57.97
CA ALA A 123 -34.92 -10.67 58.73
C ALA A 123 -34.95 -9.33 57.96
N SER A 124 -36.17 -8.88 57.68
CA SER A 124 -36.63 -7.47 57.74
C SER A 124 -36.86 -7.08 59.23
N PRO A 125 -37.08 -5.79 59.64
CA PRO A 125 -37.78 -4.74 58.86
C PRO A 125 -37.30 -3.27 59.04
N LEU A 126 -37.67 -2.40 58.08
CA LEU A 126 -38.55 -1.21 58.25
C LEU A 126 -38.30 -0.10 57.20
N ALA A 127 -39.36 0.13 56.41
CA ALA A 127 -39.97 1.39 55.96
C ALA A 127 -39.10 2.60 55.54
N GLY A 128 -39.37 3.09 54.32
CA GLY A 128 -39.07 4.47 53.89
C GLY A 128 -39.33 4.69 52.40
N GLU A 129 -40.51 5.20 52.06
CA GLU A 129 -40.93 5.62 50.72
C GLU A 129 -40.07 6.78 50.18
N GLY A 130 -39.78 6.75 48.87
CA GLY A 130 -39.13 7.86 48.17
C GLY A 130 -38.90 7.54 46.69
N ALA A 131 -39.84 7.96 45.84
CA ALA A 131 -39.71 7.87 44.39
C ALA A 131 -38.56 8.76 43.89
N ALA A 132 -37.54 8.14 43.29
CA ALA A 132 -36.48 8.82 42.56
C ALA A 132 -36.40 8.26 41.13
N THR A 133 -36.68 9.11 40.16
CA THR A 133 -36.41 8.91 38.73
C THR A 133 -34.94 8.56 38.53
N ALA A 134 -34.68 7.36 38.00
CA ALA A 134 -33.34 6.93 37.61
C ALA A 134 -32.83 7.81 36.45
N PRO A 135 -31.57 8.30 36.50
CA PRO A 135 -30.97 9.00 35.38
C PRO A 135 -30.74 8.01 34.22
N SER A 136 -31.15 8.38 33.01
CA SER A 136 -30.73 7.66 31.81
C SER A 136 -29.24 7.90 31.60
N VAL A 137 -28.43 6.91 31.96
CA VAL A 137 -27.01 6.90 31.61
C VAL A 137 -26.92 6.61 30.12
N SER A 138 -26.58 7.62 29.33
CA SER A 138 -26.18 7.40 27.94
C SER A 138 -24.93 6.51 27.95
N PRO A 139 -24.90 5.40 27.21
CA PRO A 139 -23.70 4.56 27.16
C PRO A 139 -22.51 5.38 26.66
N ASP A 140 -21.36 5.19 27.28
CA ASP A 140 -20.10 5.81 26.90
C ASP A 140 -19.67 5.34 25.49
N ALA A 141 -18.66 6.01 24.92
CA ALA A 141 -18.22 5.74 23.55
C ALA A 141 -17.66 4.32 23.37
N GLU A 142 -17.06 3.74 24.42
CA GLU A 142 -16.47 2.39 24.42
C GLU A 142 -17.57 1.33 24.39
N SER A 143 -18.61 1.49 25.22
CA SER A 143 -19.79 0.62 25.21
C SER A 143 -20.54 0.63 23.87
N ARG A 144 -20.57 1.78 23.17
CA ARG A 144 -21.17 1.89 21.83
C ARG A 144 -20.31 1.24 20.74
N MET A 145 -18.99 1.29 20.87
CA MET A 145 -18.05 0.63 19.97
C MET A 145 -18.18 -0.90 20.09
N ILE A 146 -18.15 -1.43 21.31
CA ILE A 146 -18.29 -2.88 21.58
C ILE A 146 -19.63 -3.39 21.04
N ALA A 147 -20.74 -2.72 21.33
CA ALA A 147 -22.06 -3.12 20.84
C ALA A 147 -22.16 -3.13 19.30
N ARG A 148 -21.47 -2.21 18.61
CA ARG A 148 -21.45 -2.17 17.13
C ARG A 148 -20.54 -3.23 16.53
N ALA A 149 -19.39 -3.52 17.16
CA ALA A 149 -18.52 -4.62 16.75
C ALA A 149 -19.22 -5.97 16.87
N THR A 150 -19.98 -6.20 17.96
CA THR A 150 -20.76 -7.43 18.15
C THR A 150 -21.88 -7.59 17.12
N ILE A 151 -22.54 -6.50 16.70
CA ILE A 151 -23.58 -6.55 15.65
C ILE A 151 -22.96 -6.75 14.25
N GLY A 152 -21.77 -6.22 13.99
CA GLY A 152 -21.02 -6.45 12.75
C GLY A 152 -20.59 -7.91 12.56
N MET A 153 -20.14 -8.57 13.64
CA MET A 153 -19.71 -9.98 13.62
C MET A 153 -20.87 -10.96 13.34
N LEU A 154 -22.11 -10.59 13.65
CA LEU A 154 -23.29 -11.44 13.42
C LEU A 154 -23.90 -11.28 12.02
N SER A 155 -23.34 -10.40 11.17
CA SER A 155 -23.93 -10.07 9.87
C SER A 155 -23.18 -10.65 8.66
N THR A 156 -22.10 -11.43 8.84
CA THR A 156 -21.28 -11.92 7.70
C THR A 156 -21.00 -13.42 7.67
N THR A 157 -21.61 -14.24 8.54
CA THR A 157 -21.56 -15.70 8.36
C THR A 157 -22.58 -16.15 7.32
N ASP A 158 -22.14 -16.19 6.07
CA ASP A 158 -22.79 -16.93 4.99
C ASP A 158 -22.57 -18.43 5.26
N GLY A 159 -23.54 -19.06 5.91
CA GLY A 159 -23.46 -20.46 6.41
C GLY A 159 -23.20 -21.50 5.33
N ALA A 160 -23.30 -21.15 4.05
CA ALA A 160 -23.11 -22.06 2.91
C ALA A 160 -21.64 -22.44 2.62
N ARG A 161 -20.64 -21.80 3.27
CA ARG A 161 -19.21 -22.06 3.00
C ARG A 161 -18.45 -22.86 4.05
N SER A 162 -19.02 -23.07 5.24
CA SER A 162 -18.36 -23.86 6.31
C SER A 162 -18.16 -25.32 5.90
N ASP A 163 -19.16 -25.92 5.25
CA ASP A 163 -19.15 -27.35 4.90
C ASP A 163 -18.11 -27.68 3.82
N VAL A 164 -17.85 -26.74 2.90
CA VAL A 164 -16.86 -26.90 1.83
C VAL A 164 -15.44 -26.86 2.40
N ILE A 165 -15.18 -25.97 3.35
CA ILE A 165 -13.87 -25.85 4.01
C ILE A 165 -13.61 -27.08 4.88
N GLN A 166 -14.60 -27.56 5.62
CA GLN A 166 -14.47 -28.73 6.48
C GLN A 166 -14.21 -30.02 5.68
N THR A 167 -14.83 -30.14 4.50
CA THR A 167 -14.62 -31.25 3.56
C THR A 167 -13.22 -31.21 2.91
N ALA A 168 -12.72 -30.01 2.58
CA ALA A 168 -11.38 -29.84 2.03
C ALA A 168 -10.28 -30.18 3.05
N VAL A 169 -10.45 -29.77 4.30
CA VAL A 169 -9.52 -30.07 5.39
C VAL A 169 -9.49 -31.57 5.71
N GLN A 170 -10.64 -32.25 5.74
CA GLN A 170 -10.69 -33.70 5.94
C GLN A 170 -10.03 -34.49 4.79
N SER A 171 -10.17 -34.00 3.55
CA SER A 171 -9.56 -34.64 2.38
C SER A 171 -8.03 -34.47 2.35
N ALA A 172 -7.52 -33.34 2.83
CA ALA A 172 -6.08 -33.10 2.97
C ALA A 172 -5.43 -33.96 4.07
N LEU A 173 -6.15 -34.18 5.17
CA LEU A 173 -5.67 -35.02 6.29
C LEU A 173 -5.66 -36.52 5.98
N ALA A 174 -6.37 -36.96 4.94
CA ALA A 174 -6.43 -38.36 4.54
C ALA A 174 -5.28 -38.80 3.59
N SER A 175 -4.43 -37.87 3.12
CA SER A 175 -3.45 -38.12 2.05
C SER A 175 -1.97 -38.06 2.47
N THR A 176 -1.65 -38.07 3.77
CA THR A 176 -0.25 -38.05 4.22
C THR A 176 0.41 -39.42 4.15
N VAL A 177 1.32 -39.60 3.18
CA VAL A 177 2.31 -40.69 3.10
C VAL A 177 3.51 -40.34 3.99
N PRO A 178 4.08 -41.28 4.77
CA PRO A 178 5.22 -40.98 5.64
C PRO A 178 6.50 -40.76 4.83
N VAL A 179 7.10 -39.58 4.96
CA VAL A 179 8.44 -39.28 4.43
C VAL A 179 9.48 -39.55 5.52
N ALA A 180 10.48 -40.35 5.18
CA ALA A 180 11.58 -40.73 6.05
C ALA A 180 12.46 -39.51 6.41
N THR A 181 12.78 -39.40 7.70
CA THR A 181 13.66 -38.38 8.26
C THR A 181 15.13 -38.72 8.01
N SER A 182 15.84 -37.88 7.26
CA SER A 182 17.30 -37.77 7.34
C SER A 182 17.69 -36.34 7.72
N SER A 183 18.42 -36.21 8.83
CA SER A 183 18.95 -34.94 9.35
C SER A 183 20.10 -34.44 8.48
N PRO A 184 20.13 -33.16 8.08
CA PRO A 184 21.36 -32.53 7.61
C PRO A 184 22.13 -31.92 8.78
N SER A 185 23.42 -32.20 8.79
CA SER A 185 24.42 -31.64 9.68
C SER A 185 24.63 -30.15 9.44
N SER A 186 24.89 -29.42 10.53
CA SER A 186 25.34 -28.03 10.55
C SER A 186 26.66 -27.87 9.79
N GLY A 187 26.63 -27.19 8.65
CA GLY A 187 27.79 -26.84 7.83
C GLY A 187 27.70 -25.41 7.29
N THR A 188 28.42 -24.51 7.95
CA THR A 188 29.10 -23.30 7.45
C THR A 188 28.54 -22.62 6.17
N LEU A 189 27.75 -21.56 6.38
CA LEU A 189 27.14 -20.70 5.35
C LEU A 189 28.03 -19.56 4.82
N ASP A 190 29.36 -19.64 5.00
CA ASP A 190 30.29 -18.53 4.70
C ASP A 190 31.01 -18.62 3.33
N ARG A 191 30.53 -19.43 2.38
CA ARG A 191 31.30 -19.70 1.14
C ARG A 191 30.62 -19.49 -0.21
N PHE A 192 29.48 -18.80 -0.27
CA PHE A 192 28.82 -18.49 -1.54
C PHE A 192 28.52 -17.01 -1.72
N LEU A 193 29.58 -16.21 -1.79
CA LEU A 193 29.55 -14.93 -2.52
C LEU A 193 30.67 -14.98 -3.58
N PRO A 194 30.35 -14.89 -4.88
CA PRO A 194 31.37 -14.72 -5.91
C PRO A 194 32.04 -13.34 -5.74
N GLY A 195 33.35 -13.32 -5.96
CA GLY A 195 34.27 -12.28 -5.51
C GLY A 195 33.86 -10.84 -5.81
N ALA A 196 33.78 -10.04 -4.75
CA ALA A 196 33.91 -8.60 -4.85
C ALA A 196 35.35 -8.29 -5.29
N SER A 197 35.49 -7.73 -6.49
CA SER A 197 36.78 -7.22 -6.97
C SER A 197 37.22 -6.05 -6.07
N PRO A 198 38.44 -6.05 -5.50
CA PRO A 198 38.90 -5.04 -4.55
C PRO A 198 39.12 -3.64 -5.15
N ASP A 199 38.97 -3.46 -6.47
CA ASP A 199 39.35 -2.23 -7.18
C ASP A 199 38.19 -1.43 -7.80
N ALA A 200 36.93 -1.72 -7.44
CA ALA A 200 35.83 -0.86 -7.86
C ALA A 200 35.86 0.45 -7.05
N PRO A 201 35.96 1.64 -7.69
CA PRO A 201 35.87 2.90 -6.98
C PRO A 201 34.53 2.97 -6.25
N SER A 202 34.60 3.05 -4.92
CA SER A 202 33.47 3.30 -4.03
C SER A 202 32.89 4.68 -4.37
N GLU A 203 31.99 4.74 -5.35
CA GLU A 203 31.15 5.91 -5.56
C GLU A 203 30.23 6.04 -4.36
N ASN A 204 30.66 6.87 -3.42
CA ASN A 204 29.91 7.44 -2.29
C ASN A 204 28.48 6.91 -2.12
N VAL A 205 28.34 5.82 -1.37
CA VAL A 205 27.06 5.38 -0.77
C VAL A 205 26.54 6.42 0.25
N GLY A 206 27.28 7.49 0.47
CA GLY A 206 26.96 8.63 1.33
C GLY A 206 26.12 9.74 0.69
N GLU A 207 25.26 9.46 -0.29
CA GLU A 207 24.09 10.32 -0.48
C GLU A 207 23.11 10.05 0.67
N SER A 208 23.57 10.43 1.86
CA SER A 208 22.90 10.41 3.15
C SER A 208 21.47 10.88 2.98
N LEU A 209 20.54 10.29 3.73
CA LEU A 209 19.14 10.73 3.87
C LEU A 209 19.09 12.25 4.15
N ARG A 210 19.17 13.06 3.10
CA ARG A 210 19.16 14.51 3.21
C ARG A 210 17.72 14.92 3.48
N PRO A 211 17.46 15.68 4.56
CA PRO A 211 16.11 16.15 4.85
C PRO A 211 15.57 16.96 3.67
N ARG A 212 14.40 16.56 3.14
CA ARG A 212 13.68 17.38 2.15
C ARG A 212 12.79 18.38 2.89
N ALA A 213 12.70 19.62 2.39
CA ALA A 213 11.79 20.61 2.94
C ALA A 213 10.33 20.17 2.73
N ARG A 214 9.52 20.13 3.79
CA ARG A 214 8.06 19.88 3.70
C ARG A 214 7.33 21.07 3.09
N PRO A 215 6.17 20.84 2.44
CA PRO A 215 5.24 21.90 2.11
C PRO A 215 4.86 22.73 3.35
N ALA A 216 4.64 24.02 3.14
CA ALA A 216 4.12 24.90 4.18
C ALA A 216 2.77 24.37 4.70
N GLY A 217 2.62 24.24 6.02
CA GLY A 217 1.40 23.76 6.68
C GLY A 217 1.52 22.42 7.39
N LEU A 218 2.55 21.62 7.09
CA LEU A 218 2.86 20.38 7.81
C LEU A 218 3.97 20.62 8.83
N THR A 219 3.57 21.06 10.03
CA THR A 219 4.52 21.25 11.13
C THR A 219 4.96 19.87 11.62
N PRO A 220 6.28 19.55 11.67
CA PRO A 220 6.74 18.30 12.25
C PRO A 220 6.25 18.25 13.70
N VAL A 221 5.37 17.30 14.01
CA VAL A 221 5.05 17.01 15.41
C VAL A 221 6.26 16.33 16.00
N ALA A 222 6.65 16.73 17.20
CA ALA A 222 7.68 16.05 17.97
C ALA A 222 7.15 14.72 18.51
N TRP A 223 6.70 13.82 17.62
CA TRP A 223 6.19 12.50 17.97
C TRP A 223 7.23 11.66 18.71
N TYR A 224 8.51 12.00 18.54
CA TYR A 224 9.68 11.43 19.22
C TYR A 224 9.87 11.95 20.65
N ASP A 225 9.10 12.95 21.09
CA ASP A 225 9.07 13.33 22.50
C ASP A 225 8.44 12.21 23.33
N LYS A 226 8.66 12.28 24.65
CA LYS A 226 8.06 11.32 25.57
C LYS A 226 6.53 11.38 25.37
N PRO A 227 5.85 10.24 25.20
CA PRO A 227 4.40 10.27 25.03
C PRO A 227 3.76 11.00 26.21
N ALA A 228 2.77 11.85 25.90
CA ALA A 228 2.05 12.62 26.90
C ALA A 228 1.26 11.73 27.87
N GLN A 229 0.84 10.56 27.39
CA GLN A 229 0.20 9.52 28.18
C GLN A 229 1.21 8.44 28.60
N PRO A 230 1.00 7.80 29.77
CA PRO A 230 1.79 6.64 30.15
C PRO A 230 1.62 5.50 29.13
N CYS A 231 2.63 4.65 29.01
CA CYS A 231 2.56 3.48 28.16
C CYS A 231 1.48 2.52 28.69
N GLU A 232 0.67 1.99 27.79
CA GLU A 232 -0.33 0.98 28.10
C GLU A 232 0.34 -0.40 28.20
N ALA A 233 -0.19 -1.26 29.06
CA ALA A 233 0.26 -2.65 29.11
C ALA A 233 -0.31 -3.42 27.92
N ALA A 234 0.50 -4.28 27.31
CA ALA A 234 0.00 -5.21 26.28
C ALA A 234 -1.02 -6.21 26.87
N ALA A 235 -0.88 -6.55 28.15
CA ALA A 235 -1.84 -7.38 28.86
C ALA A 235 -3.18 -6.64 29.00
N GLY A 236 -4.23 -7.22 28.43
CA GLY A 236 -5.57 -6.62 28.43
C GLY A 236 -5.81 -5.57 27.35
N PHE A 237 -4.84 -5.34 26.46
CA PHE A 237 -5.05 -4.47 25.31
C PHE A 237 -6.10 -5.10 24.35
N PRO A 238 -7.09 -4.33 23.84
CA PRO A 238 -8.20 -4.89 23.07
C PRO A 238 -7.79 -5.50 21.72
N ASP A 239 -6.82 -4.90 21.05
CA ASP A 239 -6.32 -5.27 19.72
C ASP A 239 -5.70 -6.69 19.72
N PRO A 240 -6.23 -7.63 18.90
CA PRO A 240 -5.67 -8.96 18.72
C PRO A 240 -4.20 -8.98 18.25
N ASP A 241 -3.74 -8.01 17.47
CA ASP A 241 -2.37 -7.90 16.99
C ASP A 241 -1.40 -7.66 18.16
N VAL A 242 -1.75 -6.77 19.07
CA VAL A 242 -0.98 -6.57 20.31
C VAL A 242 -0.95 -7.83 21.16
N ARG A 243 -2.10 -8.51 21.32
CA ARG A 243 -2.16 -9.74 22.13
C ARG A 243 -1.30 -10.86 21.55
N ARG A 244 -1.32 -11.04 20.22
CA ARG A 244 -0.47 -12.00 19.51
C ARG A 244 1.02 -11.74 19.77
N ASN A 245 1.39 -10.47 19.94
CA ASN A 245 2.76 -10.03 20.19
C ASN A 245 3.07 -9.74 21.67
N ALA A 246 2.23 -10.17 22.62
CA ALA A 246 2.40 -9.84 24.04
C ALA A 246 3.78 -10.25 24.60
N ALA A 247 4.34 -11.37 24.13
CA ALA A 247 5.67 -11.81 24.54
C ALA A 247 6.78 -10.81 24.14
N THR A 248 6.67 -10.19 22.96
CA THR A 248 7.60 -9.15 22.50
C THR A 248 7.54 -7.94 23.43
N PHE A 249 6.35 -7.45 23.76
CA PHE A 249 6.20 -6.32 24.69
C PHE A 249 6.68 -6.63 26.11
N GLN A 250 6.57 -7.88 26.56
CA GLN A 250 7.06 -8.30 27.87
C GLN A 250 8.58 -8.41 27.92
N ALA A 251 9.20 -8.90 26.84
CA ALA A 251 10.65 -9.00 26.74
C ALA A 251 11.32 -7.63 26.58
N GLU A 252 10.62 -6.69 25.92
CA GLU A 252 11.17 -5.41 25.48
C GLU A 252 10.61 -4.24 26.29
N GLY A 253 11.23 -3.95 27.43
CA GLY A 253 10.81 -2.88 28.34
C GLY A 253 10.81 -1.47 27.74
N ASP A 254 11.45 -1.27 26.59
CA ASP A 254 11.52 0.02 25.89
C ASP A 254 10.40 0.23 24.87
N LEU A 255 9.57 -0.78 24.60
CA LEU A 255 8.41 -0.63 23.71
C LEU A 255 7.24 0.00 24.47
N CYS A 256 6.88 1.22 24.07
CA CYS A 256 5.76 1.95 24.62
C CYS A 256 4.54 1.84 23.70
N LEU A 257 3.53 1.12 24.18
CA LEU A 257 2.23 1.00 23.53
C LEU A 257 1.31 2.15 23.95
N SER A 258 0.53 2.69 23.03
CA SER A 258 -0.47 3.74 23.29
C SER A 258 -1.55 3.73 22.22
N ARG A 259 -2.72 4.29 22.54
CA ARG A 259 -3.81 4.52 21.58
C ARG A 259 -4.01 6.00 21.27
N GLN A 260 -4.38 6.29 20.03
CA GLN A 260 -4.80 7.63 19.61
C GLN A 260 -6.12 7.55 18.86
N GLY A 261 -7.17 8.18 19.42
CA GLY A 261 -8.50 8.23 18.81
C GLY A 261 -8.82 9.60 18.23
N PHE A 262 -9.61 9.64 17.16
CA PHE A 262 -10.18 10.86 16.60
C PHE A 262 -11.46 10.55 15.81
N SER A 263 -12.36 11.53 15.68
CA SER A 263 -13.61 11.36 14.93
C SER A 263 -13.60 12.21 13.67
N GLU A 264 -13.93 11.62 12.52
CA GLU A 264 -14.05 12.33 11.25
C GLU A 264 -15.18 11.73 10.39
N HIS A 265 -16.06 12.59 9.86
CA HIS A 265 -17.20 12.19 9.03
C HIS A 265 -18.12 11.13 9.66
N GLY A 266 -18.26 11.15 10.99
CA GLY A 266 -19.07 10.20 11.75
C GLY A 266 -18.43 8.82 11.96
N ARG A 267 -17.12 8.70 11.71
CA ARG A 267 -16.31 7.52 12.04
C ARG A 267 -15.39 7.85 13.19
N ASP A 268 -15.33 6.96 14.18
CA ASP A 268 -14.44 7.06 15.33
C ASP A 268 -13.20 6.21 15.03
N TRP A 269 -12.17 6.84 14.49
CA TRP A 269 -10.91 6.20 14.16
C TRP A 269 -10.08 5.97 15.42
N GLN A 270 -9.35 4.87 15.43
CA GLN A 270 -8.37 4.56 16.45
C GLN A 270 -7.08 4.10 15.81
N LEU A 271 -5.97 4.53 16.39
CA LEU A 271 -4.63 4.12 16.02
C LEU A 271 -3.99 3.39 17.19
N THR A 272 -3.37 2.25 16.93
CA THR A 272 -2.40 1.63 17.83
C THR A 272 -1.01 2.14 17.49
N VAL A 273 -0.32 2.69 18.49
CA VAL A 273 0.99 3.29 18.31
C VAL A 273 1.99 2.62 19.24
N VAL A 274 3.04 2.06 18.66
CA VAL A 274 4.17 1.47 19.38
C VAL A 274 5.41 2.33 19.14
N ARG A 275 6.07 2.78 20.21
CA ARG A 275 7.32 3.57 20.12
C ARG A 275 8.46 2.82 20.80
N ASN A 276 9.64 2.86 20.22
CA ASN A 276 10.86 2.46 20.91
C ASN A 276 11.41 3.66 21.72
N LEU A 277 11.31 3.60 23.05
CA LEU A 277 11.69 4.70 23.94
C LEU A 277 13.20 4.95 24.03
N SER A 278 14.00 3.92 23.78
CA SER A 278 15.46 3.99 23.72
C SER A 278 15.94 4.64 22.42
N THR A 279 15.27 4.38 21.30
CA THR A 279 15.61 4.96 19.99
C THR A 279 14.41 5.65 19.36
N ARG A 280 13.96 6.74 19.99
CA ARG A 280 12.74 7.47 19.58
C ARG A 280 12.84 8.16 18.22
N ARG A 281 14.05 8.52 17.78
CA ARG A 281 14.29 9.24 16.51
C ARG A 281 14.62 8.27 15.37
N GLY A 282 13.92 7.14 15.30
CA GLY A 282 14.11 6.14 14.24
C GLY A 282 13.07 6.23 13.12
N PRO A 283 13.06 5.25 12.21
CA PRO A 283 12.07 5.15 11.13
C PRO A 283 10.66 4.94 11.67
N VAL A 284 9.66 5.41 10.92
CA VAL A 284 8.26 5.18 11.26
C VAL A 284 7.61 4.29 10.21
N TRP A 285 6.88 3.28 10.69
CA TRP A 285 6.14 2.32 9.88
C TRP A 285 4.65 2.53 10.04
N ALA A 286 3.90 2.59 8.95
CA ALA A 286 2.45 2.56 8.99
C ALA A 286 1.89 1.22 8.48
N VAL A 287 0.89 0.70 9.19
CA VAL A 287 0.07 -0.45 8.78
C VAL A 287 -1.38 0.04 8.70
N LEU A 288 -1.91 0.11 7.48
CA LEU A 288 -3.16 0.82 7.24
C LEU A 288 -4.39 -0.11 7.19
N HIS A 289 -4.20 -1.42 7.05
CA HIS A 289 -5.28 -2.40 7.10
C HIS A 289 -5.06 -3.32 8.30
N ASP A 290 -6.09 -3.40 9.13
CA ASP A 290 -6.06 -4.11 10.42
C ASP A 290 -6.09 -5.63 10.28
N ASN A 291 -6.40 -6.15 9.09
CA ASN A 291 -6.42 -7.59 8.82
C ASN A 291 -5.11 -8.11 8.22
N GLU A 292 -4.06 -7.29 8.19
CA GLU A 292 -2.74 -7.62 7.62
C GLU A 292 -1.75 -7.96 8.75
N ASN A 293 -2.05 -9.06 9.45
CA ASN A 293 -1.38 -9.47 10.68
C ASN A 293 0.16 -9.60 10.54
N ALA A 294 0.64 -10.11 9.39
CA ALA A 294 2.09 -10.24 9.16
C ALA A 294 2.76 -8.86 8.97
N ALA A 295 2.06 -7.88 8.40
CA ALA A 295 2.51 -6.50 8.30
C ALA A 295 2.67 -5.87 9.68
N PHE A 296 1.71 -6.05 10.60
CA PHE A 296 1.84 -5.62 11.99
C PHE A 296 3.05 -6.27 12.68
N ASP A 297 3.17 -7.60 12.60
CA ASP A 297 4.23 -8.36 13.24
C ASP A 297 5.63 -8.00 12.70
N ALA A 298 5.72 -7.70 11.39
CA ALA A 298 6.94 -7.23 10.75
C ALA A 298 7.27 -5.77 11.11
N ALA A 299 6.27 -4.90 11.26
CA ALA A 299 6.45 -3.53 11.71
C ALA A 299 6.96 -3.49 13.15
N LEU A 300 6.39 -4.31 14.04
CA LEU A 300 6.85 -4.43 15.42
C LEU A 300 8.29 -4.95 15.48
N TYR A 301 8.63 -5.96 14.66
CA TYR A 301 10.01 -6.40 14.49
C TYR A 301 10.93 -5.24 14.07
N ALA A 302 10.49 -4.42 13.11
CA ALA A 302 11.28 -3.28 12.63
C ALA A 302 11.49 -2.22 13.72
N VAL A 303 10.46 -1.89 14.51
CA VAL A 303 10.55 -0.92 15.62
C VAL A 303 11.47 -1.43 16.74
N HIS A 304 11.38 -2.72 17.05
CA HIS A 304 12.29 -3.35 17.99
C HIS A 304 13.72 -3.28 17.45
N ARG A 305 13.98 -3.77 16.23
CA ARG A 305 15.33 -3.92 15.67
C ARG A 305 16.00 -2.62 15.25
N TYR A 306 15.26 -1.63 14.76
CA TYR A 306 15.80 -0.39 14.15
C TYR A 306 15.35 0.88 14.88
N GLY A 307 14.52 0.76 15.91
CA GLY A 307 13.96 1.89 16.65
C GLY A 307 12.79 2.58 15.95
N GLY A 308 12.46 3.78 16.41
CA GLY A 308 11.39 4.61 15.86
C GLY A 308 10.00 4.20 16.34
N ALA A 309 9.03 4.12 15.43
CA ALA A 309 7.64 3.85 15.78
C ALA A 309 6.86 3.06 14.72
N LEU A 310 5.78 2.43 15.18
CA LEU A 310 4.72 1.82 14.38
C LEU A 310 3.43 2.60 14.64
N VAL A 311 2.68 2.88 13.58
CA VAL A 311 1.33 3.45 13.60
C VAL A 311 0.41 2.53 12.82
N ALA A 312 -0.45 1.80 13.52
CA ALA A 312 -1.43 0.89 12.94
C ALA A 312 -2.84 1.48 13.03
N VAL A 313 -3.65 1.31 11.98
CA VAL A 313 -5.06 1.74 11.97
C VAL A 313 -5.94 0.58 12.45
N GLU A 314 -6.70 0.81 13.51
CA GLU A 314 -7.65 -0.17 14.04
C GLU A 314 -8.94 -0.18 13.22
N ALA A 315 -9.36 -1.36 12.77
CA ALA A 315 -10.60 -1.58 12.04
C ALA A 315 -11.36 -2.85 12.46
N GLY A 316 -10.96 -3.45 13.59
CA GLY A 316 -11.55 -4.66 14.15
C GLY A 316 -11.29 -5.89 13.30
N GLU A 317 -10.04 -6.12 12.91
CA GLU A 317 -9.57 -7.21 12.03
C GLU A 317 -10.16 -7.14 10.60
N ASN A 318 -10.55 -5.94 10.14
CA ASN A 318 -11.10 -5.74 8.80
C ASN A 318 -10.17 -4.89 7.94
N ARG A 319 -10.16 -5.17 6.64
CA ARG A 319 -9.50 -4.30 5.65
C ARG A 319 -10.13 -2.90 5.57
N VAL A 320 -11.45 -2.84 5.73
CA VAL A 320 -12.26 -1.63 5.52
C VAL A 320 -12.92 -1.25 6.84
N PHE A 321 -12.76 0.01 7.27
CA PHE A 321 -13.39 0.53 8.47
C PHE A 321 -14.66 1.32 8.15
N MET A 322 -15.82 0.81 8.57
CA MET A 322 -17.12 1.46 8.34
C MET A 322 -17.32 1.93 6.88
N GLY A 323 -17.00 1.04 5.93
CA GLY A 323 -17.12 1.29 4.49
C GLY A 323 -16.04 2.20 3.88
N GLN A 324 -15.01 2.59 4.63
CA GLN A 324 -13.87 3.34 4.13
C GLN A 324 -12.60 2.48 4.16
N ASP A 325 -11.95 2.34 3.01
CA ASP A 325 -10.58 1.80 2.94
C ASP A 325 -9.62 2.85 3.52
N PRO A 326 -8.90 2.56 4.62
CA PRO A 326 -7.97 3.50 5.24
C PRO A 326 -6.86 3.93 4.29
N ASN A 327 -6.37 3.04 3.43
CA ASN A 327 -5.40 3.35 2.38
C ASN A 327 -6.04 3.95 1.12
N ARG A 328 -7.27 4.48 1.22
CA ARG A 328 -7.90 5.37 0.21
C ARG A 328 -8.48 6.63 0.86
N ASN A 329 -7.99 6.97 2.05
CA ASN A 329 -8.53 8.01 2.92
C ASN A 329 -7.56 9.18 3.15
N PHE A 330 -6.62 9.45 2.23
CA PHE A 330 -5.63 10.52 2.37
C PHE A 330 -5.92 11.73 1.46
N SER A 331 -6.40 12.82 2.05
CA SER A 331 -6.55 14.11 1.37
C SER A 331 -6.73 15.25 2.37
N LEU A 332 -6.04 16.38 2.15
CA LEU A 332 -6.17 17.57 3.01
C LEU A 332 -7.29 18.52 2.57
N THR A 333 -7.63 18.54 1.27
CA THR A 333 -8.58 19.52 0.72
C THR A 333 -9.55 18.87 -0.27
N ALA A 334 -10.68 19.54 -0.52
CA ALA A 334 -11.64 19.08 -1.53
C ALA A 334 -11.01 18.99 -2.92
N SER A 335 -10.08 19.90 -3.26
CA SER A 335 -9.41 19.87 -4.56
C SER A 335 -8.49 18.66 -4.73
N SER A 336 -7.74 18.27 -3.68
CA SER A 336 -6.89 17.07 -3.74
C SER A 336 -7.71 15.78 -3.72
N ALA A 337 -8.90 15.80 -3.10
CA ALA A 337 -9.81 14.66 -3.08
C ALA A 337 -10.60 14.48 -4.39
N ALA A 338 -10.65 15.48 -5.28
CA ALA A 338 -11.65 15.56 -6.35
C ALA A 338 -11.71 14.32 -7.27
N THR A 339 -10.57 13.66 -7.53
CA THR A 339 -10.49 12.44 -8.36
C THR A 339 -10.64 11.14 -7.56
N CYS A 340 -10.66 11.23 -6.23
CA CYS A 340 -10.67 10.07 -5.35
C CYS A 340 -12.09 9.54 -5.22
N ARG A 341 -12.30 8.31 -5.70
CA ARG A 341 -13.62 7.66 -5.74
C ARG A 341 -14.33 7.71 -4.38
N ASP A 342 -13.62 7.41 -3.31
CA ASP A 342 -14.22 7.13 -2.00
C ASP A 342 -14.40 8.39 -1.13
N ILE A 343 -13.59 9.43 -1.37
CA ILE A 343 -13.55 10.65 -0.53
C ILE A 343 -13.73 11.96 -1.31
N SER A 344 -14.09 11.92 -2.60
CA SER A 344 -14.21 13.12 -3.47
C SER A 344 -15.07 14.26 -2.90
N GLN A 345 -16.12 13.93 -2.15
CA GLN A 345 -17.03 14.90 -1.54
C GLN A 345 -16.73 15.19 -0.07
N LYS A 346 -15.78 14.46 0.53
CA LYS A 346 -15.50 14.46 1.97
C LYS A 346 -14.00 14.28 2.19
N PRO A 347 -13.18 15.31 1.92
CA PRO A 347 -11.75 15.22 2.21
C PRO A 347 -11.53 14.91 3.69
N THR A 348 -10.42 14.27 4.00
CA THR A 348 -10.15 13.63 5.28
C THR A 348 -8.88 14.18 5.94
N PRO A 349 -8.81 15.50 6.18
CA PRO A 349 -7.63 16.12 6.77
C PRO A 349 -7.35 15.56 8.17
N GLY A 350 -8.37 15.26 8.98
CA GLY A 350 -8.19 14.70 10.32
C GLY A 350 -7.46 13.37 10.27
N PHE A 351 -7.94 12.42 9.45
CA PHE A 351 -7.27 11.13 9.24
C PHE A 351 -5.86 11.28 8.67
N THR A 352 -5.72 12.11 7.63
CA THR A 352 -4.43 12.35 6.97
C THR A 352 -3.39 12.88 7.95
N THR A 353 -3.76 13.86 8.77
CA THR A 353 -2.84 14.52 9.72
C THR A 353 -2.50 13.56 10.86
N ALA A 354 -3.48 12.82 11.39
CA ALA A 354 -3.27 11.86 12.47
C ALA A 354 -2.20 10.81 12.17
N ILE A 355 -2.02 10.42 10.91
CA ILE A 355 -0.97 9.48 10.48
C ILE A 355 0.31 10.23 10.07
N THR A 356 0.20 11.28 9.25
CA THR A 356 1.38 11.97 8.68
C THR A 356 2.22 12.73 9.71
N ASP A 357 1.64 13.08 10.86
CA ASP A 357 2.33 13.73 11.98
C ASP A 357 3.43 12.85 12.61
N PHE A 358 3.36 11.53 12.43
CA PHE A 358 4.39 10.61 12.91
C PHE A 358 5.62 10.54 12.00
N PHE A 359 5.53 10.97 10.75
CA PHE A 359 6.67 10.88 9.85
C PHE A 359 7.60 12.08 10.05
N SER A 360 8.90 11.88 9.90
CA SER A 360 9.90 12.96 9.92
C SER A 360 10.53 13.13 8.54
N GLN A 361 11.19 14.26 8.28
CA GLN A 361 11.93 14.48 7.03
C GLN A 361 13.25 13.69 6.96
N HIS A 362 13.70 13.12 8.09
CA HIS A 362 14.97 12.40 8.17
C HIS A 362 14.91 10.98 7.62
N TYR A 363 13.70 10.41 7.57
CA TYR A 363 13.47 9.04 7.12
C TYR A 363 12.44 9.06 5.99
N PRO A 364 12.48 8.07 5.07
CA PRO A 364 11.40 7.88 4.13
C PRO A 364 10.08 7.53 4.84
N VAL A 365 8.97 7.66 4.12
CA VAL A 365 7.68 7.10 4.54
C VAL A 365 7.73 5.60 4.26
N LEU A 366 7.50 4.81 5.31
CA LEU A 366 7.53 3.36 5.26
C LEU A 366 6.16 2.79 5.58
N THR A 367 5.68 1.87 4.75
CA THR A 367 4.47 1.10 5.01
C THR A 367 4.72 -0.38 4.85
N LEU A 368 3.87 -1.18 5.48
CA LEU A 368 3.84 -2.62 5.33
C LEU A 368 2.42 -3.03 4.97
N HIS A 369 2.30 -3.95 4.02
CA HIS A 369 1.05 -4.52 3.58
C HIS A 369 1.16 -6.03 3.39
N ASN A 370 0.03 -6.72 3.43
CA ASN A 370 -0.07 -8.10 2.97
C ASN A 370 -1.10 -8.24 1.85
N ASN A 371 -0.80 -9.11 0.90
CA ASN A 371 -1.66 -9.40 -0.25
C ASN A 371 -2.04 -10.89 -0.26
N ASP A 372 -3.26 -11.19 -0.68
CA ASP A 372 -3.65 -12.59 -0.89
C ASP A 372 -2.78 -13.26 -1.95
N ASP A 373 -2.65 -14.58 -1.87
CA ASP A 373 -1.82 -15.38 -2.77
C ASP A 373 -2.28 -15.29 -4.24
N GLY A 374 -1.31 -14.97 -5.11
CA GLY A 374 -1.46 -14.70 -6.52
C GLY A 374 -2.36 -13.49 -6.82
N TYR A 375 -2.42 -13.04 -8.07
CA TYR A 375 -3.30 -11.92 -8.44
C TYR A 375 -4.58 -12.34 -9.18
N SER A 376 -5.62 -11.52 -9.02
CA SER A 376 -6.91 -11.65 -9.72
C SER A 376 -6.70 -11.52 -11.24
N GLY A 377 -6.67 -12.64 -11.94
CA GLY A 377 -6.33 -12.71 -13.36
C GLY A 377 -5.32 -13.81 -13.72
N ALA A 378 -4.63 -14.35 -12.71
CA ALA A 378 -3.77 -15.54 -12.84
C ALA A 378 -4.21 -16.71 -11.94
N GLY A 379 -5.43 -16.66 -11.40
CA GLY A 379 -5.98 -17.71 -10.52
C GLY A 379 -5.83 -17.43 -9.02
N GLY A 380 -5.21 -16.32 -8.62
CA GLY A 380 -5.13 -15.86 -7.23
C GLY A 380 -6.20 -14.85 -6.83
N ALA A 381 -6.21 -14.45 -5.56
CA ALA A 381 -7.19 -13.53 -4.98
C ALA A 381 -6.62 -12.12 -4.71
N GLY A 382 -5.30 -11.96 -4.76
CA GLY A 382 -4.60 -10.71 -4.53
C GLY A 382 -4.83 -9.66 -5.61
N THR A 383 -4.51 -8.41 -5.30
CA THR A 383 -4.75 -7.26 -6.17
C THR A 383 -3.48 -6.63 -6.73
N ILE A 384 -2.36 -6.86 -6.05
CA ILE A 384 -1.02 -6.38 -6.38
C ILE A 384 -0.12 -7.59 -6.65
N SER A 385 0.78 -7.49 -7.62
CA SER A 385 1.76 -8.54 -7.92
C SER A 385 2.86 -7.97 -8.80
N ALA A 386 4.12 -8.35 -8.55
CA ALA A 386 5.25 -7.93 -9.37
C ALA A 386 5.26 -8.53 -10.78
N ARG A 387 4.44 -9.57 -11.05
CA ARG A 387 4.23 -10.09 -12.42
C ARG A 387 3.34 -9.21 -13.26
N ARG A 388 2.61 -8.28 -12.64
CA ARG A 388 1.60 -7.47 -13.31
C ARG A 388 2.07 -6.03 -13.45
N SER A 389 1.83 -5.48 -14.64
CA SER A 389 1.90 -4.04 -14.88
C SER A 389 0.52 -3.50 -15.24
N SER A 390 0.27 -2.26 -14.89
CA SER A 390 -0.93 -1.50 -15.17
C SER A 390 -0.57 -0.12 -15.73
N ALA A 391 -1.56 0.73 -15.97
CA ALA A 391 -1.29 2.09 -16.43
C ALA A 391 -0.59 2.96 -15.39
N SER A 392 -0.62 2.61 -14.10
CA SER A 392 0.00 3.36 -13.00
C SER A 392 1.08 2.58 -12.25
N MET A 393 1.19 1.27 -12.44
CA MET A 393 2.16 0.44 -11.73
C MET A 393 2.96 -0.42 -12.72
N THR A 394 4.27 -0.46 -12.54
CA THR A 394 5.18 -1.34 -13.28
C THR A 394 5.71 -2.40 -12.34
N GLY A 395 5.21 -3.63 -12.48
CA GLY A 395 5.74 -4.80 -11.77
C GLY A 395 7.03 -5.30 -12.42
N MET A 396 8.02 -5.62 -11.59
CA MET A 396 9.35 -6.07 -12.01
C MET A 396 9.76 -7.27 -11.17
N MET A 397 9.82 -8.43 -11.80
CA MET A 397 10.37 -9.63 -11.18
C MET A 397 11.89 -9.49 -11.04
N THR A 398 12.44 -9.98 -9.93
CA THR A 398 13.87 -10.04 -9.74
C THR A 398 14.52 -10.99 -10.77
N PRO A 399 15.64 -10.60 -11.41
CA PRO A 399 16.41 -11.50 -12.26
C PRO A 399 17.25 -12.50 -11.46
N THR A 400 17.34 -12.34 -10.13
CA THR A 400 18.17 -13.18 -9.24
C THR A 400 17.32 -13.78 -8.12
N PRO A 401 16.41 -14.74 -8.44
CA PRO A 401 15.46 -15.24 -7.48
C PRO A 401 16.13 -15.99 -6.32
N ARG A 402 15.57 -15.87 -5.11
CA ARG A 402 16.06 -16.45 -3.85
C ARG A 402 14.92 -17.01 -3.01
N GLY A 403 14.64 -18.30 -3.17
CA GLY A 403 13.63 -18.99 -2.38
C GLY A 403 12.27 -18.30 -2.45
N THR A 404 11.59 -18.19 -1.30
CA THR A 404 10.26 -17.58 -1.15
C THR A 404 10.26 -16.06 -1.26
N LEU A 405 11.40 -15.37 -1.13
CA LEU A 405 11.50 -13.92 -1.34
C LEU A 405 11.14 -13.48 -2.76
N SER A 406 11.25 -14.39 -3.72
CA SER A 406 10.99 -14.10 -5.13
C SER A 406 9.58 -14.47 -5.58
N ASP A 407 8.74 -14.89 -4.65
CA ASP A 407 7.30 -14.94 -4.86
C ASP A 407 6.79 -13.57 -5.36
N GLU A 408 5.93 -13.58 -6.37
CA GLU A 408 5.46 -12.35 -7.01
C GLU A 408 4.71 -11.38 -6.11
N ASP A 409 4.17 -11.83 -4.98
CA ASP A 409 3.47 -11.00 -4.01
C ASP A 409 4.42 -10.47 -2.94
N ASN A 410 5.67 -10.97 -2.90
CA ASN A 410 6.76 -10.43 -2.10
C ASN A 410 7.54 -9.38 -2.91
N ALA A 411 7.22 -8.11 -2.69
CA ALA A 411 7.82 -7.00 -3.43
C ALA A 411 8.01 -5.74 -2.58
N ILE A 412 9.04 -4.96 -2.93
CA ILE A 412 9.14 -3.58 -2.46
C ILE A 412 8.49 -2.67 -3.50
N LEU A 413 7.44 -1.97 -3.09
CA LEU A 413 6.80 -0.94 -3.88
C LEU A 413 7.43 0.43 -3.64
N LEU A 414 7.75 1.12 -4.74
CA LEU A 414 8.28 2.46 -4.81
C LEU A 414 7.26 3.39 -5.46
N ALA A 415 7.21 4.66 -5.07
CA ALA A 415 6.34 5.64 -5.72
C ALA A 415 7.13 6.89 -6.18
N GLY A 416 6.77 7.44 -7.34
CA GLY A 416 7.37 8.67 -7.86
C GLY A 416 6.57 9.33 -8.97
N GLU A 417 6.79 10.64 -9.15
CA GLU A 417 6.09 11.47 -10.14
C GLU A 417 6.58 11.27 -11.58
N ALA A 418 7.83 10.84 -11.75
CA ALA A 418 8.39 10.54 -13.06
C ALA A 418 8.11 9.09 -13.47
N PRO A 419 8.02 8.77 -14.76
CA PRO A 419 8.08 7.38 -15.24
C PRO A 419 9.34 6.67 -14.71
N PHE A 420 9.26 5.35 -14.51
CA PHE A 420 10.36 4.55 -13.94
C PHE A 420 11.68 4.72 -14.72
N GLU A 421 11.60 4.72 -16.04
CA GLU A 421 12.72 4.86 -16.97
C GLU A 421 13.43 6.23 -16.83
N GLN A 422 12.76 7.21 -16.25
CA GLN A 422 13.27 8.56 -16.03
C GLN A 422 13.67 8.80 -14.56
N ASN A 423 13.20 7.97 -13.63
CA ASN A 423 13.53 8.06 -12.20
C ASN A 423 14.82 7.30 -11.85
N SER A 424 15.98 7.97 -11.91
CA SER A 424 17.28 7.36 -11.62
C SER A 424 17.38 6.78 -10.21
N ARG A 425 16.76 7.43 -9.23
CA ARG A 425 16.74 6.97 -7.84
C ARG A 425 15.95 5.67 -7.68
N ALA A 426 14.76 5.59 -8.30
CA ALA A 426 13.97 4.37 -8.29
C ALA A 426 14.73 3.21 -8.95
N ARG A 427 15.36 3.44 -10.12
CA ARG A 427 16.17 2.42 -10.78
C ARG A 427 17.35 1.92 -9.93
N LYS A 428 18.05 2.84 -9.24
CA LYS A 428 19.14 2.47 -8.31
C LYS A 428 18.62 1.61 -7.15
N ALA A 429 17.49 1.99 -6.55
CA ALA A 429 16.86 1.20 -5.50
C ALA A 429 16.40 -0.19 -6.01
N THR A 430 15.77 -0.24 -7.19
CA THR A 430 15.36 -1.49 -7.83
C THR A 430 16.53 -2.43 -8.05
N ALA A 431 17.66 -1.92 -8.58
CA ALA A 431 18.85 -2.74 -8.78
C ALA A 431 19.38 -3.33 -7.46
N ALA A 432 19.34 -2.57 -6.37
CA ALA A 432 19.74 -3.05 -5.05
C ALA A 432 18.80 -4.16 -4.51
N PHE A 433 17.48 -3.98 -4.64
CA PHE A 433 16.51 -4.99 -4.21
C PHE A 433 16.54 -6.25 -5.06
N HIS A 434 16.69 -6.10 -6.37
CA HIS A 434 16.87 -7.20 -7.29
C HIS A 434 18.10 -8.03 -6.90
N ALA A 435 19.25 -7.40 -6.63
CA ALA A 435 20.46 -8.09 -6.19
C ALA A 435 20.28 -8.88 -4.88
N ALA A 436 19.30 -8.50 -4.05
CA ALA A 436 18.90 -9.22 -2.84
C ALA A 436 17.85 -10.32 -3.08
N GLY A 437 17.36 -10.48 -4.30
CA GLY A 437 16.35 -11.47 -4.69
C GLY A 437 14.90 -11.04 -4.43
N ILE A 438 14.65 -9.74 -4.28
CA ILE A 438 13.34 -9.17 -3.99
C ILE A 438 12.75 -8.55 -5.25
N ASN A 439 11.47 -8.81 -5.52
CA ASN A 439 10.75 -8.18 -6.62
C ASN A 439 10.44 -6.70 -6.32
N VAL A 440 10.16 -5.91 -7.35
CA VAL A 440 9.86 -4.48 -7.19
C VAL A 440 8.61 -4.11 -7.95
N ILE A 441 7.82 -3.21 -7.36
CA ILE A 441 6.71 -2.57 -8.04
C ILE A 441 6.98 -1.06 -8.05
N TYR A 442 6.89 -0.41 -9.21
CA TYR A 442 7.01 1.04 -9.29
C TYR A 442 5.66 1.67 -9.60
N GLU A 443 5.16 2.50 -8.69
CA GLU A 443 3.96 3.30 -8.89
C GLU A 443 4.32 4.68 -9.46
N HIS A 444 3.85 4.94 -10.68
CA HIS A 444 3.93 6.23 -11.34
C HIS A 444 2.74 7.10 -10.92
N VAL A 445 3.00 7.97 -9.95
CA VAL A 445 2.03 8.89 -9.36
C VAL A 445 1.76 10.04 -10.33
N ARG A 446 0.48 10.18 -10.73
CA ARG A 446 0.03 11.25 -11.62
C ARG A 446 -1.12 12.02 -10.97
N PRO A 447 -1.05 13.35 -10.83
CA PRO A 447 -2.10 14.13 -10.17
C PRO A 447 -3.50 13.91 -10.74
N GLU A 448 -3.63 13.64 -12.05
CA GLU A 448 -4.92 13.44 -12.71
C GLU A 448 -5.56 12.08 -12.41
N ARG A 449 -4.85 11.19 -11.71
CA ARG A 449 -5.28 9.83 -11.35
C ARG A 449 -5.04 9.53 -9.87
N ASN A 450 -5.21 10.53 -9.01
CA ASN A 450 -5.08 10.35 -7.57
C ASN A 450 -6.17 9.41 -7.03
N ASP A 451 -5.77 8.29 -6.43
CA ASP A 451 -6.65 7.35 -5.75
C ASP A 451 -6.73 7.59 -4.22
N CYS A 452 -6.05 8.63 -3.72
CA CYS A 452 -5.97 8.99 -2.30
C CYS A 452 -5.37 7.89 -1.41
N SER A 453 -4.51 7.04 -1.98
CA SER A 453 -3.64 6.17 -1.19
C SER A 453 -2.50 6.92 -0.52
N PHE A 454 -1.89 6.28 0.47
CA PHE A 454 -0.83 6.93 1.23
C PHE A 454 0.44 7.16 0.39
N SER A 455 0.72 6.29 -0.58
CA SER A 455 1.79 6.47 -1.57
C SER A 455 1.57 7.72 -2.41
N PHE A 456 0.37 7.86 -3.00
CA PHE A 456 -0.02 9.05 -3.77
C PHE A 456 0.08 10.32 -2.93
N PHE A 457 -0.46 10.31 -1.71
CA PHE A 457 -0.40 11.45 -0.82
C PHE A 457 1.06 11.84 -0.49
N THR A 458 1.88 10.86 -0.14
CA THR A 458 3.30 11.05 0.18
C THR A 458 4.06 11.70 -0.97
N THR A 459 3.91 11.16 -2.17
CA THR A 459 4.62 11.64 -3.36
C THR A 459 4.16 13.05 -3.75
N MET A 460 2.85 13.28 -3.92
CA MET A 460 2.33 14.58 -4.37
C MET A 460 2.53 15.72 -3.35
N ASN A 461 2.67 15.39 -2.05
CA ASN A 461 2.92 16.37 -1.00
C ASN A 461 4.38 16.39 -0.56
N GLY A 462 5.29 15.74 -1.29
CA GLY A 462 6.73 15.81 -1.03
C GLY A 462 7.12 15.43 0.40
N LEU A 463 6.47 14.44 1.02
CA LEU A 463 6.79 14.03 2.39
C LEU A 463 8.12 13.29 2.51
N GLY A 464 8.67 12.84 1.37
CA GLY A 464 9.91 12.08 1.29
C GLY A 464 9.83 11.03 0.20
N ASP A 465 10.80 10.12 0.20
CA ASP A 465 10.67 8.89 -0.56
C ASP A 465 9.67 7.96 0.11
N TYR A 466 8.97 7.17 -0.70
CA TYR A 466 7.97 6.22 -0.24
C TYR A 466 8.47 4.80 -0.54
N TYR A 467 8.43 3.95 0.49
CA TYR A 467 8.65 2.52 0.36
C TYR A 467 7.51 1.78 1.04
N ASN A 468 6.96 0.81 0.33
CA ASN A 468 5.98 -0.11 0.87
C ASN A 468 6.50 -1.53 0.69
N ILE A 469 6.41 -2.35 1.72
CA ILE A 469 6.74 -3.76 1.62
C ILE A 469 5.44 -4.54 1.53
N GLU A 470 5.18 -5.05 0.33
CA GLU A 470 4.10 -6.01 0.04
C GLU A 470 4.64 -7.41 0.27
N ALA A 471 3.90 -8.22 1.03
CA ALA A 471 4.21 -9.64 1.19
C ALA A 471 2.95 -10.49 1.03
N GLN A 472 3.12 -11.73 0.58
CA GLN A 472 2.04 -12.70 0.57
C GLN A 472 1.45 -12.87 1.99
N HIS A 473 0.14 -13.10 2.07
CA HIS A 473 -0.55 -13.37 3.33
C HIS A 473 0.13 -14.52 4.10
N GLY A 474 0.52 -14.25 5.35
CA GLY A 474 1.23 -15.21 6.20
C GLY A 474 2.75 -15.28 6.01
N ALA A 475 3.33 -14.57 5.03
CA ALA A 475 4.78 -14.59 4.73
C ALA A 475 5.60 -13.67 5.66
N LEU A 476 5.43 -13.83 6.98
CA LEU A 476 6.09 -13.00 7.99
C LEU A 476 7.62 -13.08 7.92
N ALA A 477 8.18 -14.26 7.66
CA ALA A 477 9.63 -14.45 7.61
C ALA A 477 10.25 -13.67 6.44
N GLU A 478 9.60 -13.72 5.28
CA GLU A 478 9.97 -13.01 4.06
C GLU A 478 9.81 -11.50 4.26
N GLN A 479 8.71 -11.05 4.88
CA GLN A 479 8.48 -9.63 5.14
C GLN A 479 9.55 -9.04 6.07
N ARG A 480 9.98 -9.77 7.11
CA ARG A 480 11.11 -9.37 7.97
C ARG A 480 12.44 -9.30 7.21
N GLN A 481 12.71 -10.25 6.31
CA GLN A 481 13.89 -10.21 5.46
C GLN A 481 13.87 -9.00 4.52
N MET A 482 12.71 -8.66 3.95
CA MET A 482 12.55 -7.45 3.12
C MET A 482 12.77 -6.17 3.93
N VAL A 483 12.30 -6.12 5.19
CA VAL A 483 12.61 -5.01 6.12
C VAL A 483 14.12 -4.87 6.28
N ASP A 484 14.85 -5.96 6.54
CA ASP A 484 16.30 -5.91 6.74
C ASP A 484 17.07 -5.47 5.49
N VAL A 485 16.62 -5.89 4.30
CA VAL A 485 17.22 -5.44 3.04
C VAL A 485 16.93 -3.95 2.82
N LEU A 486 15.70 -3.49 3.07
CA LEU A 486 15.34 -2.09 2.93
C LEU A 486 16.13 -1.19 3.90
N MET A 487 16.23 -1.56 5.18
CA MET A 487 16.99 -0.78 6.17
C MET A 487 18.46 -0.68 5.78
N ARG A 488 19.07 -1.78 5.32
CA ARG A 488 20.44 -1.77 4.80
C ARG A 488 20.60 -0.84 3.59
N GLN A 489 19.66 -0.88 2.64
CA GLN A 489 19.65 -0.01 1.47
C GLN A 489 19.54 1.47 1.86
N LEU A 490 18.84 1.77 2.95
CA LEU A 490 18.70 3.13 3.50
C LEU A 490 19.88 3.53 4.40
N GLY A 491 20.84 2.64 4.65
CA GLY A 491 21.97 2.89 5.54
C GLY A 491 21.58 2.95 7.03
N ILE A 492 20.46 2.33 7.41
CA ILE A 492 19.95 2.30 8.78
C ILE A 492 20.44 1.01 9.44
N ALA A 493 21.29 1.15 10.44
CA ALA A 493 21.85 0.01 11.18
C ALA A 493 20.83 -0.52 12.21
N PRO A 494 20.84 -1.85 12.48
CA PRO A 494 20.11 -2.39 13.62
C PRO A 494 20.69 -1.87 14.93
N LEU A 495 19.89 -1.86 15.99
CA LEU A 495 20.29 -1.43 17.32
C LEU A 495 21.28 -2.41 17.99
N TRP A 496 21.29 -3.68 17.57
CA TRP A 496 22.17 -4.75 18.06
C TRP A 496 22.51 -5.78 16.98
#